data_AF-A0A074VZD6-F1
#
_entry.id   AF-A0A074VZD6-F1
#
_cell.length_a   1.000
_cell.length_b   1.000
_cell.length_c   1.000
_cell.angle_alpha   90.00
_cell.angle_beta   90.00
_cell.angle_gamma   90.00
#
_symmetry.space_group_name_H-M   'P 1'
#
loop_
_entity.id
_entity.type
_entity.pdbx_description
1 polymer ?
#
loop_
_entity_poly.entity_id
_entity_poly.type
_entity_poly.pdbx_seq_one_letter_code
_entity_poly.pdbx_strand_id
1 'polypeptide(L)'
;ASSCVPQPTGIHHQVQPDTAAGWVADNFFAAAASAAINPLPTGYVSSFVNLNASNSADKYLGYTLMTSYDAAGCAAKCSAISGCNSFNLYFERDPSVNPDDATCSNPPSTVQVKCVFWGGAVTTDNANNYGQWRNKFQVLVAGSNGFINSTY
;
A
#
# COMPACT_ATOMS: atom_id res chain seq x y z
N ALA A 1 17.30 24.21 2.44
CA ALA A 1 16.42 23.11 1.99
C ALA A 1 14.99 23.50 2.33
N SER A 2 13.99 23.12 1.52
CA SER A 2 12.58 23.28 1.93
C SER A 2 12.26 22.22 2.98
N SER A 3 11.71 22.64 4.12
CA SER A 3 11.10 21.73 5.10
C SER A 3 9.61 21.53 4.78
N CYS A 4 9.01 20.50 5.38
CA CYS A 4 7.58 20.23 5.31
C CYS A 4 7.05 20.16 3.86
N VAL A 5 7.83 19.56 2.96
CA VAL A 5 7.48 19.45 1.54
C VAL A 5 6.21 18.61 1.38
N PRO A 6 5.18 19.09 0.65
CA PRO A 6 3.97 18.33 0.36
C PRO A 6 4.25 16.93 -0.18
N GLN A 7 3.58 15.93 0.38
CA GLN A 7 3.56 14.58 -0.16
C GLN A 7 2.48 14.46 -1.26
N PRO A 8 2.55 13.44 -2.12
CA PRO A 8 1.50 13.19 -3.10
C PRO A 8 0.13 13.07 -2.43
N THR A 9 -0.90 13.65 -3.03
CA THR A 9 -2.26 13.52 -2.56
C THR A 9 -2.74 12.07 -2.68
N GLY A 10 -3.30 11.54 -1.59
CA GLY A 10 -3.95 10.23 -1.58
C GLY A 10 -5.40 10.26 -2.06
N ILE A 11 -6.12 9.18 -1.77
CA ILE A 11 -7.55 9.05 -2.08
C ILE A 11 -8.42 9.92 -1.17
N HIS A 12 -9.70 10.04 -1.50
CA HIS A 12 -10.65 10.85 -0.73
C HIS A 12 -10.99 10.31 0.67
N HIS A 13 -10.72 9.04 0.95
CA HIS A 13 -11.01 8.45 2.27
C HIS A 13 -10.22 9.14 3.37
N GLN A 14 -10.88 9.45 4.49
CA GLN A 14 -10.26 10.07 5.66
C GLN A 14 -10.56 9.24 6.90
N VAL A 15 -9.50 8.83 7.59
CA VAL A 15 -9.61 8.11 8.85
C VAL A 15 -10.08 9.07 9.96
N GLN A 16 -11.05 8.64 10.76
CA GLN A 16 -11.56 9.42 11.89
C GLN A 16 -11.59 8.56 13.17
N PRO A 17 -10.83 8.92 14.22
CA PRO A 17 -9.91 10.06 14.32
C PRO A 17 -8.61 9.84 13.52
N ASP A 18 -8.04 10.89 12.92
CA ASP A 18 -6.75 10.83 12.18
C ASP A 18 -5.56 10.56 13.11
N THR A 19 -5.41 9.28 13.46
CA THR A 19 -4.41 8.75 14.38
C THR A 19 -4.02 7.34 13.94
N ALA A 20 -2.90 6.84 14.45
CA ALA A 20 -2.50 5.44 14.26
C ALA A 20 -3.57 4.45 14.75
N ALA A 21 -4.18 4.71 15.91
CA ALA A 21 -5.24 3.86 16.46
C ALA A 21 -6.52 3.91 15.62
N GLY A 22 -6.91 5.10 15.14
CA GLY A 22 -8.02 5.27 14.21
C GLY A 22 -7.80 4.50 12.91
N TRP A 23 -6.57 4.51 12.38
CA TRP A 23 -6.21 3.74 11.18
C TRP A 23 -6.41 2.24 11.38
N VAL A 24 -5.92 1.71 12.51
CA VAL A 24 -6.05 0.28 12.84
C VAL A 24 -7.52 -0.13 13.03
N ALA A 25 -8.36 0.77 13.53
CA ALA A 25 -9.78 0.51 13.78
C ALA A 25 -10.68 0.72 12.54
N ASP A 26 -10.15 1.25 11.44
CA ASP A 26 -10.96 1.62 10.28
C ASP A 26 -11.24 0.40 9.38
N ASN A 27 -12.51 -0.02 9.35
CA ASN A 27 -12.96 -1.16 8.57
C ASN A 27 -12.99 -0.91 7.05
N PHE A 28 -12.83 0.33 6.59
CA PHE A 28 -12.80 0.66 5.16
C PHE A 28 -11.73 -0.15 4.42
N PHE A 29 -10.53 -0.28 4.99
CA PHE A 29 -9.41 -0.96 4.35
C PHE A 29 -9.66 -2.45 4.15
N ALA A 30 -10.18 -3.11 5.19
CA ALA A 30 -10.52 -4.53 5.15
C ALA A 30 -11.64 -4.83 4.14
N ALA A 31 -12.65 -3.95 4.09
CA ALA A 31 -13.76 -4.08 3.15
C ALA A 31 -13.27 -3.94 1.69
N ALA A 32 -12.47 -2.93 1.38
CA ALA A 32 -11.93 -2.71 0.04
C ALA A 32 -11.00 -3.85 -0.39
N ALA A 33 -10.10 -4.30 0.49
CA ALA A 33 -9.21 -5.44 0.23
C ALA A 33 -10.01 -6.73 -0.05
N SER A 34 -11.04 -7.01 0.74
CA SER A 34 -11.86 -8.21 0.55
C SER A 34 -12.72 -8.15 -0.71
N ALA A 35 -13.18 -6.96 -1.12
CA ALA A 35 -13.92 -6.80 -2.37
C ALA A 35 -13.04 -6.99 -3.62
N ALA A 36 -11.76 -6.60 -3.54
CA ALA A 36 -10.85 -6.58 -4.68
C ALA A 36 -10.38 -7.96 -5.19
N ILE A 37 -10.73 -9.04 -4.50
CA ILE A 37 -10.48 -10.42 -4.97
C ILE A 37 -11.66 -11.01 -5.76
N ASN A 38 -12.76 -10.28 -5.93
CA ASN A 38 -13.94 -10.75 -6.65
C ASN A 38 -14.41 -9.73 -7.71
N PRO A 39 -14.06 -9.92 -9.00
CA PRO A 39 -13.27 -11.03 -9.53
C PRO A 39 -11.77 -10.86 -9.24
N LEU A 40 -11.01 -11.97 -9.29
CA LEU A 40 -9.56 -11.92 -9.30
C LEU A 40 -9.05 -11.26 -10.60
N PRO A 41 -7.92 -10.53 -10.55
CA PRO A 41 -7.26 -10.03 -11.76
C PRO A 41 -6.91 -11.18 -12.71
N THR A 42 -7.19 -10.99 -14.00
CA THR A 42 -6.91 -12.02 -15.02
C THR A 42 -5.43 -12.37 -15.06
N GLY A 43 -5.11 -13.67 -15.00
CA GLY A 43 -3.74 -14.18 -15.02
C GLY A 43 -3.03 -14.14 -13.67
N TYR A 44 -3.74 -13.84 -12.57
CA TYR A 44 -3.18 -13.85 -11.23
C TYR A 44 -4.00 -14.74 -10.29
N VAL A 45 -3.32 -15.29 -9.29
CA VAL A 45 -3.92 -15.91 -8.11
C VAL A 45 -3.71 -15.03 -6.89
N SER A 46 -4.64 -15.07 -5.95
CA SER A 46 -4.47 -14.43 -4.65
C SER A 46 -3.55 -15.29 -3.77
N SER A 47 -2.46 -14.69 -3.26
CA SER A 47 -1.58 -15.32 -2.27
C SER A 47 -2.07 -15.08 -0.85
N PHE A 48 -2.51 -13.86 -0.55
CA PHE A 48 -3.07 -13.48 0.75
C PHE A 48 -3.97 -12.25 0.57
N VAL A 49 -4.83 -12.03 1.57
CA VAL A 49 -5.83 -10.96 1.56
C VAL A 49 -5.82 -10.25 2.90
N ASN A 50 -5.93 -8.92 2.85
CA ASN A 50 -6.15 -8.05 4.01
C ASN A 50 -5.14 -8.21 5.15
N LEU A 51 -3.84 -8.16 4.84
CA LEU A 51 -2.80 -8.02 5.85
C LEU A 51 -2.56 -6.56 6.24
N ASN A 52 -1.96 -6.34 7.41
CA ASN A 52 -1.53 -5.03 7.91
C ASN A 52 -0.03 -4.75 7.63
N ALA A 53 0.54 -5.46 6.66
CA ALA A 53 1.92 -5.31 6.21
C ALA A 53 2.03 -5.45 4.69
N SER A 54 2.98 -4.72 4.13
CA SER A 54 3.42 -4.86 2.74
C SER A 54 4.59 -5.84 2.63
N ASN A 55 4.89 -6.29 1.41
CA ASN A 55 5.94 -7.26 1.19
C ASN A 55 7.33 -6.65 1.15
N SER A 56 8.31 -7.42 1.61
CA SER A 56 9.74 -7.25 1.33
C SER A 56 10.20 -8.45 0.49
N ALA A 57 9.77 -8.50 -0.77
CA ALA A 57 10.04 -9.63 -1.66
C ALA A 57 11.29 -9.43 -2.53
N ASP A 58 11.68 -10.46 -3.28
CA ASP A 58 12.84 -10.37 -4.17
C ASP A 58 12.57 -9.52 -5.40
N LYS A 59 13.63 -8.88 -5.89
CA LYS A 59 13.64 -8.08 -7.13
C LYS A 59 12.54 -7.00 -7.11
N TYR A 60 12.71 -6.00 -6.26
CA TYR A 60 11.85 -4.81 -6.26
C TYR A 60 11.89 -4.11 -7.62
N LEU A 61 10.71 -3.90 -8.22
CA LEU A 61 10.56 -3.28 -9.54
C LEU A 61 9.90 -1.89 -9.48
N GLY A 62 9.74 -1.34 -8.28
CA GLY A 62 9.12 -0.04 -8.05
C GLY A 62 7.66 -0.14 -7.65
N TYR A 63 7.00 1.02 -7.65
CA TYR A 63 5.59 1.15 -7.31
C TYR A 63 4.93 2.29 -8.07
N THR A 64 3.61 2.30 -8.07
CA THR A 64 2.80 3.45 -8.45
C THR A 64 1.77 3.76 -7.37
N LEU A 65 1.46 5.04 -7.22
CA LEU A 65 0.27 5.46 -6.49
C LEU A 65 -0.95 5.29 -7.40
N MET A 66 -2.03 4.79 -6.83
CA MET A 66 -3.31 4.60 -7.52
C MET A 66 -4.36 5.55 -6.94
N THR A 67 -5.32 5.94 -7.77
CA THR A 67 -6.45 6.79 -7.37
C THR A 67 -7.57 6.01 -6.68
N SER A 68 -7.52 4.68 -6.75
CA SER A 68 -8.48 3.75 -6.13
C SER A 68 -7.81 2.40 -5.89
N TYR A 69 -8.44 1.59 -5.03
CA TYR A 69 -8.02 0.21 -4.78
C TYR A 69 -8.48 -0.71 -5.92
N ASP A 70 -7.71 -0.73 -7.02
CA ASP A 70 -8.02 -1.47 -8.25
C ASP A 70 -6.98 -2.57 -8.52
N ALA A 71 -7.33 -3.81 -8.15
CA ALA A 71 -6.46 -4.97 -8.34
C ALA A 71 -6.23 -5.29 -9.82
N ALA A 72 -7.23 -5.09 -10.70
CA ALA A 72 -7.09 -5.35 -12.13
C ALA A 72 -6.16 -4.33 -12.79
N GLY A 73 -6.30 -3.05 -12.45
CA GLY A 73 -5.40 -2.00 -12.90
C GLY A 73 -3.97 -2.20 -12.39
N CYS A 74 -3.78 -2.65 -11.15
CA CYS A 74 -2.46 -2.98 -10.62
C CYS A 74 -1.82 -4.18 -11.34
N ALA A 75 -2.59 -5.23 -11.58
CA ALA A 75 -2.17 -6.40 -12.35
C ALA A 75 -1.74 -6.03 -13.78
N ALA A 76 -2.53 -5.19 -14.47
CA ALA A 76 -2.20 -4.73 -15.81
C ALA A 76 -0.86 -3.99 -15.86
N LYS A 77 -0.54 -3.19 -14.82
CA LYS A 77 0.75 -2.52 -14.70
C LYS A 77 1.89 -3.50 -14.46
N CYS A 78 1.72 -4.49 -13.56
CA CYS A 78 2.73 -5.53 -13.36
C CYS A 78 2.99 -6.29 -14.66
N SER A 79 1.95 -6.75 -15.36
CA SER A 79 2.08 -7.48 -16.62
C SER A 79 2.77 -6.69 -17.75
N ALA A 80 2.80 -5.36 -17.67
CA ALA A 80 3.52 -4.50 -18.61
C ALA A 80 5.01 -4.32 -18.26
N ILE A 81 5.45 -4.72 -17.07
CA ILE A 81 6.83 -4.62 -16.59
C ILE A 81 7.53 -5.95 -16.85
N SER A 82 8.60 -5.92 -17.65
CA SER A 82 9.42 -7.12 -17.89
C SER A 82 9.99 -7.66 -16.58
N GLY A 83 9.72 -8.94 -16.30
CA GLY A 83 10.17 -9.62 -15.09
C GLY A 83 9.30 -9.40 -13.85
N CYS A 84 8.16 -8.71 -13.95
CA CYS A 84 7.19 -8.63 -12.85
C CYS A 84 6.37 -9.92 -12.80
N ASN A 85 6.47 -10.61 -11.67
CA ASN A 85 5.82 -11.90 -11.44
C ASN A 85 4.76 -11.81 -10.35
N SER A 86 4.81 -10.78 -9.53
CA SER A 86 3.84 -10.58 -8.47
C SER A 86 3.74 -9.13 -8.06
N PHE A 87 2.65 -8.79 -7.39
CA PHE A 87 2.45 -7.46 -6.85
C PHE A 87 1.68 -7.53 -5.55
N ASN A 88 1.87 -6.54 -4.69
CA ASN A 88 0.97 -6.31 -3.58
C ASN A 88 0.33 -4.92 -3.67
N LEU A 89 -0.99 -4.90 -3.42
CA LEU A 89 -1.84 -3.71 -3.44
C LEU A 89 -2.29 -3.42 -2.02
N TYR A 90 -2.05 -2.22 -1.51
CA TYR A 90 -2.34 -1.90 -0.11
C TYR A 90 -2.63 -0.42 0.10
N PHE A 91 -3.24 -0.11 1.24
CA PHE A 91 -3.36 1.25 1.73
C PHE A 91 -2.18 1.60 2.63
N GLU A 92 -1.64 2.80 2.50
CA GLU A 92 -0.60 3.32 3.38
C GLU A 92 -1.03 4.64 4.02
N ARG A 93 -0.90 4.73 5.34
CA ARG A 93 -1.06 5.97 6.10
C ARG A 93 0.21 6.79 5.90
N ASP A 94 0.15 7.80 5.05
CA ASP A 94 1.28 8.67 4.78
C ASP A 94 1.07 10.07 5.37
N PRO A 95 2.13 10.81 5.73
CA PRO A 95 1.99 12.18 6.19
C PRO A 95 1.65 13.09 4.99
N SER A 96 0.83 14.11 5.17
CA SER A 96 0.50 15.09 4.10
C SER A 96 1.69 15.94 3.66
N VAL A 97 2.70 16.08 4.52
CA VAL A 97 3.97 16.76 4.26
C VAL A 97 5.13 15.94 4.85
N ASN A 98 6.35 16.13 4.36
CA ASN A 98 7.53 15.50 4.94
C ASN A 98 7.70 15.87 6.42
N PRO A 99 7.75 14.92 7.37
CA PRO A 99 7.95 15.21 8.79
C PRO A 99 9.42 15.50 9.16
N ASP A 100 10.06 16.46 8.48
CA ASP A 100 11.50 16.77 8.59
C ASP A 100 11.83 18.00 9.46
N ASP A 101 10.82 18.66 10.02
CA ASP A 101 10.95 19.82 10.90
C ASP A 101 10.02 19.74 12.12
N ALA A 102 10.35 20.45 13.20
CA ALA A 102 9.54 20.48 14.42
C ALA A 102 8.10 20.95 14.16
N THR A 103 7.92 21.92 13.24
CA THR A 103 6.63 22.51 12.86
C THR A 103 5.72 21.55 12.10
N CYS A 104 6.26 20.45 11.54
CA CYS A 104 5.51 19.41 10.84
C CYS A 104 5.88 18.00 11.31
N SER A 105 6.29 17.86 12.58
CA SER A 105 6.76 16.57 13.12
C SER A 105 5.68 15.47 13.16
N ASN A 106 4.40 15.84 13.21
CA ASN A 106 3.25 14.93 13.09
C ASN A 106 2.10 15.64 12.32
N PRO A 107 2.19 15.71 10.98
CA PRO A 107 1.19 16.40 10.17
C PRO A 107 -0.08 15.54 10.01
N PRO A 108 -1.18 16.10 9.49
CA PRO A 108 -2.34 15.32 9.08
C PRO A 108 -1.96 14.20 8.12
N SER A 109 -2.66 13.07 8.17
CA SER A 109 -2.39 11.96 7.25
C SER A 109 -3.10 12.11 5.91
N THR A 110 -2.63 11.34 4.94
CA THR A 110 -3.32 11.01 3.70
C THR A 110 -3.33 9.51 3.53
N VAL A 111 -4.34 9.00 2.82
CA VAL A 111 -4.49 7.57 2.53
C VAL A 111 -3.98 7.30 1.13
N GLN A 112 -2.81 6.69 1.01
CA GLN A 112 -2.31 6.26 -0.30
C GLN A 112 -2.84 4.88 -0.66
N VAL A 113 -3.02 4.62 -1.95
CA VAL A 113 -3.13 3.27 -2.49
C VAL A 113 -1.85 2.97 -3.25
N LYS A 114 -1.06 2.02 -2.76
CA LYS A 114 0.20 1.61 -3.37
C LYS A 114 0.05 0.28 -4.07
N CYS A 115 0.44 0.26 -5.34
CA CYS A 115 0.59 -0.94 -6.14
C CYS A 115 2.10 -1.15 -6.38
N VAL A 116 2.64 -2.20 -5.76
CA VAL A 116 4.09 -2.45 -5.68
C VAL A 116 4.44 -3.73 -6.43
N PHE A 117 5.50 -3.67 -7.23
CA PHE A 117 5.85 -4.69 -8.21
C PHE A 117 7.10 -5.47 -7.79
N TRP A 118 7.06 -6.78 -7.97
CA TRP A 118 8.14 -7.69 -7.57
C TRP A 118 8.41 -8.74 -8.64
N GLY A 119 9.69 -9.08 -8.79
CA GLY A 119 10.10 -10.22 -9.60
C GLY A 119 10.11 -11.55 -8.83
N GLY A 120 10.10 -11.53 -7.50
CA GLY A 120 9.86 -12.71 -6.65
C GLY A 120 8.39 -12.93 -6.35
N ALA A 121 8.08 -13.94 -5.52
CA ALA A 121 6.73 -14.15 -4.98
C ALA A 121 6.44 -13.19 -3.82
N VAL A 122 5.26 -12.59 -3.81
CA VAL A 122 4.68 -11.99 -2.59
C VAL A 122 3.90 -13.06 -1.83
N THR A 123 4.26 -13.32 -0.59
CA THR A 123 3.61 -14.30 0.28
C THR A 123 3.37 -13.70 1.66
N THR A 124 2.58 -14.38 2.50
CA THR A 124 2.42 -13.96 3.91
C THR A 124 3.76 -13.92 4.65
N ASP A 125 4.67 -14.85 4.37
CA ASP A 125 5.97 -14.96 5.07
C ASP A 125 6.89 -13.75 4.85
N ASN A 126 6.77 -13.09 3.68
CA ASN A 126 7.51 -11.88 3.39
C ASN A 126 6.68 -10.59 3.48
N ALA A 127 5.42 -10.66 3.94
CA ALA A 127 4.59 -9.51 4.30
C ALA A 127 4.98 -8.99 5.70
N ASN A 128 6.17 -8.40 5.81
CA ASN A 128 6.80 -8.01 7.08
C ASN A 128 7.15 -6.52 7.17
N ASN A 129 6.76 -5.71 6.18
CA ASN A 129 6.89 -4.27 6.25
C ASN A 129 5.59 -3.64 6.78
N TYR A 130 5.57 -3.43 8.09
CA TYR A 130 4.43 -2.85 8.84
C TYR A 130 4.38 -1.31 8.79
N GLY A 131 5.25 -0.66 8.02
CA GLY A 131 5.47 0.78 8.04
C GLY A 131 6.61 1.18 8.99
N GLN A 132 6.72 2.48 9.25
CA GLN A 132 7.85 3.07 9.96
C GLN A 132 7.46 4.35 10.70
N TRP A 133 8.30 4.75 11.64
CA TRP A 133 8.22 6.09 12.22
C TRP A 133 8.94 7.11 11.32
N ARG A 134 8.26 8.22 11.03
CA ARG A 134 8.82 9.43 10.40
C ARG A 134 8.67 10.57 11.40
N ASN A 135 9.71 10.84 12.17
CA ASN A 135 9.65 11.76 13.30
C ASN A 135 8.54 11.33 14.29
N LYS A 136 7.53 12.16 14.54
CA LYS A 136 6.38 11.81 15.41
C LYS A 136 5.20 11.21 14.66
N PHE A 137 5.30 11.06 13.34
CA PHE A 137 4.26 10.45 12.52
C PHE A 137 4.51 8.95 12.34
N GLN A 138 3.48 8.13 12.53
CA GLN A 138 3.53 6.69 12.28
C GLN A 138 2.93 6.37 10.91
N VAL A 139 3.77 5.88 9.99
CA VAL A 139 3.36 5.27 8.73
C VAL A 139 2.86 3.86 9.02
N LEU A 140 1.73 3.50 8.45
CA LEU A 140 1.06 2.22 8.69
C LEU A 140 0.54 1.63 7.37
N VAL A 141 0.44 0.31 7.32
CA VAL A 141 -0.13 -0.42 6.19
C VAL A 141 -1.44 -1.08 6.62
N ALA A 142 -2.43 -1.11 5.72
CA ALA A 142 -3.68 -1.85 5.91
C ALA A 142 -4.23 -2.34 4.57
N GLY A 143 -5.11 -3.34 4.62
CA GLY A 143 -5.77 -3.87 3.43
C GLY A 143 -4.78 -4.37 2.38
N SER A 144 -3.69 -4.99 2.79
CA SER A 144 -2.67 -5.50 1.87
C SER A 144 -3.10 -6.82 1.26
N ASN A 145 -3.22 -6.86 -0.07
CA ASN A 145 -3.48 -8.06 -0.84
C ASN A 145 -2.25 -8.41 -1.68
N GLY A 146 -1.90 -9.70 -1.73
CA GLY A 146 -0.81 -10.23 -2.54
C GLY A 146 -1.34 -11.03 -3.71
N PHE A 147 -0.81 -10.77 -4.90
CA PHE A 147 -1.20 -11.45 -6.14
C PHE A 147 0.04 -11.96 -6.86
N ILE A 148 0.02 -13.23 -7.26
CA ILE A 148 1.12 -13.87 -8.00
C ILE A 148 0.60 -14.24 -9.38
N ASN A 149 1.38 -13.98 -10.42
CA ASN A 149 1.07 -14.40 -11.79
C ASN A 149 0.88 -15.93 -11.81
N SER A 150 -0.21 -16.41 -12.41
CA SER A 150 -0.57 -17.83 -12.38
C SER A 150 0.44 -18.75 -13.09
N THR A 151 1.39 -18.19 -13.84
CA THR A 151 2.44 -18.92 -14.55
C THR A 151 3.82 -18.80 -13.92
N TYR A 152 3.94 -18.11 -12.78
CA TYR A 152 5.19 -17.97 -12.02
C TYR A 152 5.48 -19.21 -11.16
#